data_AF-A0A4R0IUW4-F1
#
_entry.id   AF-A0A4R0IUW4-F1
#
_cell.length_a   1.000
_cell.length_b   1.000
_cell.length_c   1.000
_cell.angle_alpha   90.00
_cell.angle_beta   90.00
_cell.angle_gamma   90.00
#
_symmetry.space_group_name_H-M   'P 1'
#
loop_
_entity.id
_entity.type
_entity.pdbx_description
1 polymer ?
#
loop_
_entity_poly.entity_id
_entity_poly.type
_entity_poly.pdbx_seq_one_letter_code
_entity_poly.pdbx_strand_id
1 'polypeptide(L)'
;MTQLGEQLRETYLSSDSTRRRELTRQRHDLVRSLVRVACDRAAGGRRVTPATTERLTETLDAALVDPAAAQLLRSGQLTSALRRVGFGVVDENGDPVGFAPIGPRVVRRVAPPRKSPTSTTTRRLPAKAGHSPVDHTLKQRRAGQRKRRDEAQADYTLAAAEHEQAGHVLDAHQHRIADLEADLVRLNDQLEQTRQTLREARKQTRRLERAFHQAARNAAAVRKRFDTEEQRLTAME
;
A
#
# COMPACT_ATOMS: atom_id res chain seq x y z
N MET A 1 15.40 1.67 -14.53
CA MET A 1 14.12 1.46 -13.81
C MET A 1 13.90 -0.01 -13.42
N THR A 2 14.16 -0.98 -14.31
CA THR A 2 13.95 -2.42 -14.06
C THR A 2 14.71 -2.97 -12.85
N GLN A 3 16.00 -2.64 -12.72
CA GLN A 3 16.85 -3.10 -11.60
C GLN A 3 16.38 -2.56 -10.23
N LEU A 4 15.97 -1.29 -10.16
CA LEU A 4 15.46 -0.68 -8.91
C LEU A 4 14.07 -1.24 -8.55
N GLY A 5 13.22 -1.50 -9.55
CA GLY A 5 11.92 -2.16 -9.32
C GLY A 5 12.06 -3.60 -8.83
N GLU A 6 13.09 -4.33 -9.27
CA GLU A 6 13.42 -5.67 -8.77
C GLU A 6 13.91 -5.63 -7.32
N GLN A 7 14.86 -4.76 -7.00
CA GLN A 7 15.35 -4.56 -5.63
C GLN A 7 14.25 -4.12 -4.65
N LEU A 8 13.32 -3.27 -5.08
CA LEU A 8 12.15 -2.89 -4.29
C LEU A 8 11.31 -4.12 -3.95
N ARG A 9 10.99 -4.96 -4.94
CA ARG A 9 10.18 -6.18 -4.75
C ARG A 9 10.86 -7.20 -3.85
N GLU A 10 12.17 -7.42 -4.02
CA GLU A 10 12.97 -8.28 -3.13
C GLU A 10 13.01 -7.74 -1.69
N THR A 11 13.06 -6.41 -1.52
CA THR A 11 13.07 -5.79 -0.18
C THR A 11 11.68 -5.71 0.46
N TYR A 12 10.59 -5.84 -0.30
CA TYR A 12 9.26 -6.06 0.28
C TYR A 12 9.07 -7.49 0.78
N LEU A 13 9.86 -8.44 0.27
CA LEU A 13 9.91 -9.82 0.76
C LEU A 13 10.86 -9.98 1.96
N SER A 14 11.89 -9.13 2.10
CA SER A 14 12.76 -9.10 3.26
C SER A 14 12.26 -8.10 4.31
N SER A 15 12.17 -8.51 5.58
CA SER A 15 11.62 -7.67 6.67
C SER A 15 12.51 -6.49 7.09
N ASP A 16 13.44 -6.02 6.24
CA ASP A 16 14.37 -4.94 6.55
C ASP A 16 13.70 -3.56 6.42
N SER A 17 13.43 -2.93 7.56
CA SER A 17 12.80 -1.61 7.62
C SER A 17 13.70 -0.46 7.18
N THR A 18 15.02 -0.60 7.35
CA THR A 18 16.00 0.44 7.01
C THR A 18 16.23 0.49 5.51
N ARG A 19 16.41 -0.68 4.90
CA ARG A 19 16.57 -0.82 3.45
C ARG A 19 15.34 -0.36 2.69
N ARG A 20 14.13 -0.61 3.22
CA ARG A 20 12.87 -0.10 2.65
C ARG A 20 12.80 1.43 2.61
N ARG A 21 13.24 2.12 3.67
CA ARG A 21 13.25 3.59 3.71
C ARG A 21 14.20 4.18 2.68
N GLU A 22 15.38 3.59 2.54
CA GLU A 22 16.39 4.02 1.56
C GLU A 22 15.91 3.83 0.12
N LEU A 23 15.37 2.65 -0.21
CA LEU A 23 14.83 2.39 -1.55
C LEU A 23 13.61 3.25 -1.88
N THR A 24 12.79 3.61 -0.88
CA THR A 24 11.66 4.53 -1.08
C THR A 24 12.14 5.93 -1.49
N ARG A 25 13.23 6.41 -0.89
CA ARG A 25 13.84 7.70 -1.27
C ARG A 25 14.39 7.65 -2.69
N GLN A 26 15.16 6.61 -2.99
CA GLN A 26 15.74 6.41 -4.33
C GLN A 26 14.66 6.29 -5.41
N ARG A 27 13.51 5.68 -5.10
CA ARG A 27 12.33 5.64 -5.97
C ARG A 27 11.83 7.05 -6.29
N HIS A 28 11.58 7.87 -5.26
CA HIS A 28 11.06 9.23 -5.43
C HIS A 28 12.01 10.14 -6.20
N ASP A 29 13.32 10.04 -5.94
CA ASP A 29 14.31 10.83 -6.65
C ASP A 29 14.42 10.44 -8.13
N LEU A 30 14.37 9.13 -8.43
CA LEU A 30 14.38 8.63 -9.80
C LEU A 30 13.15 9.10 -10.58
N VAL A 31 11.95 8.93 -10.02
CA VAL A 31 10.71 9.36 -10.68
C VAL A 31 10.72 10.87 -10.93
N ARG A 32 11.11 11.66 -9.93
CA ARG A 32 11.21 13.13 -10.07
C ARG A 32 12.21 13.53 -11.17
N SER A 33 13.34 12.84 -11.27
CA SER A 33 14.34 13.10 -12.31
C SER A 33 13.80 12.81 -13.72
N LEU A 34 13.06 11.71 -13.87
CA LEU A 34 12.49 11.31 -15.16
C LEU A 34 11.35 12.22 -15.61
N VAL A 35 10.51 12.65 -14.67
CA VAL A 35 9.45 13.63 -14.92
C VAL A 35 10.06 14.95 -15.41
N ARG A 36 11.12 15.44 -14.77
CA ARG A 36 11.84 16.65 -15.24
C ARG A 36 12.38 16.49 -16.65
N VAL A 37 13.11 15.41 -16.92
CA VAL A 37 13.64 15.13 -18.27
C VAL A 37 12.54 15.03 -19.32
N ALA A 38 11.40 14.43 -18.98
CA ALA A 38 10.25 14.33 -19.87
C ALA A 38 9.62 15.71 -20.13
N CYS A 39 9.44 16.54 -19.10
CA CYS A 39 8.96 17.91 -19.24
C CYS A 39 9.90 18.76 -20.10
N ASP A 40 11.21 18.64 -19.89
CA ASP A 40 12.23 19.39 -20.64
C ASP A 40 12.27 18.97 -22.13
N ARG A 41 12.08 17.68 -22.41
CA ARG A 41 12.03 17.14 -23.78
C ARG A 41 10.69 17.35 -24.48
N ALA A 42 9.61 17.60 -23.74
CA ALA A 42 8.31 17.96 -24.31
C ALA A 42 8.30 19.34 -25.00
N ALA A 43 9.42 20.06 -24.98
CA ALA A 43 9.66 21.38 -25.58
C ALA A 43 9.60 21.44 -27.13
N GLY A 44 8.78 20.59 -27.77
CA GLY A 44 8.31 20.75 -29.15
C GLY A 44 7.12 21.72 -29.28
N GLY A 45 6.99 22.69 -28.37
CA GLY A 45 5.98 23.77 -28.46
C GLY A 45 4.68 23.58 -27.67
N ARG A 46 4.54 22.55 -26.83
CA ARG A 46 3.36 22.38 -25.95
C ARG A 46 3.74 22.51 -24.49
N ARG A 47 3.04 23.38 -23.76
CA ARG A 47 3.21 23.53 -22.31
C ARG A 47 2.66 22.29 -21.61
N VAL A 48 3.50 21.63 -20.81
CA VAL A 48 3.07 20.54 -19.93
C VAL A 48 2.28 21.15 -18.77
N THR A 49 1.04 20.72 -18.59
CA THR A 49 0.20 21.19 -17.49
C THR A 49 0.56 20.45 -16.19
N PRO A 50 0.32 21.05 -15.00
CA PRO A 50 0.52 20.37 -13.73
C PRO A 50 -0.18 19.01 -13.64
N ALA A 51 -1.40 18.92 -14.19
CA ALA A 51 -2.18 17.67 -14.25
C ALA A 51 -1.49 16.58 -15.08
N THR A 52 -0.82 16.96 -16.18
CA THR A 52 -0.06 16.03 -17.02
C THR A 52 1.20 15.54 -16.30
N THR A 53 1.85 16.41 -15.53
CA THR A 53 3.02 16.06 -14.70
C THR A 53 2.64 15.06 -13.60
N GLU A 54 1.50 15.26 -12.96
CA GLU A 54 0.97 14.36 -11.92
C GLU A 54 0.65 12.98 -12.49
N ARG A 55 -0.08 12.93 -13.61
CA ARG A 55 -0.37 11.71 -14.38
C ARG A 55 0.88 10.93 -14.80
N LEU A 56 1.90 11.64 -15.28
CA LEU A 56 3.18 11.05 -15.64
C LEU A 56 3.89 10.45 -14.42
N THR A 57 3.82 11.14 -13.28
CA THR A 57 4.38 10.69 -12.00
C THR A 57 3.72 9.40 -11.54
N GLU A 58 2.37 9.35 -11.53
CA GLU A 58 1.61 8.15 -11.16
C GLU A 58 1.93 6.96 -12.06
N THR A 59 2.05 7.19 -13.37
CA THR A 59 2.38 6.14 -14.35
C THR A 59 3.79 5.57 -14.13
N LEU A 60 4.77 6.43 -13.84
CA LEU A 60 6.15 6.02 -13.56
C LEU A 60 6.27 5.29 -12.22
N ASP A 61 5.51 5.71 -11.21
CA ASP A 61 5.41 5.01 -9.93
C ASP A 61 4.77 3.62 -10.09
N ALA A 62 3.71 3.50 -10.89
CA ALA A 62 3.08 2.22 -11.21
C ALA A 62 4.06 1.29 -11.94
N ALA A 63 4.79 1.79 -12.94
CA ALA A 63 5.77 1.03 -13.71
C ALA A 63 7.00 0.58 -12.88
N LEU A 64 7.36 1.29 -11.81
CA LEU A 64 8.45 0.87 -10.93
C LEU A 64 8.09 -0.34 -10.07
N VAL A 65 6.80 -0.50 -9.74
CA VAL A 65 6.35 -1.53 -8.82
C VAL A 65 5.74 -2.73 -9.54
N ASP A 66 5.09 -2.50 -10.69
CA ASP A 66 4.47 -3.54 -11.50
C ASP A 66 5.22 -3.75 -12.84
N PRO A 67 5.77 -4.96 -13.10
CA PRO A 67 6.46 -5.26 -14.35
C PRO A 67 5.57 -5.12 -15.58
N ALA A 68 4.27 -5.33 -15.45
CA ALA A 68 3.34 -5.28 -16.56
C ALA A 68 2.97 -3.83 -16.91
N ALA A 69 2.85 -2.93 -15.91
CA ALA A 69 2.83 -1.48 -16.15
C ALA A 69 4.10 -0.99 -16.85
N ALA A 70 5.27 -1.53 -16.47
CA ALA A 70 6.53 -1.19 -17.15
C ALA A 70 6.55 -1.67 -18.62
N GLN A 71 5.92 -2.79 -18.95
CA GLN A 71 5.79 -3.26 -20.33
C GLN A 71 4.90 -2.34 -21.15
N LEU A 72 3.76 -1.89 -20.60
CA LEU A 72 2.87 -0.94 -21.26
C LEU A 72 3.51 0.44 -21.45
N LEU A 73 4.25 0.93 -20.45
CA LEU A 73 5.00 2.17 -20.60
C LEU A 73 6.07 2.07 -21.71
N ARG A 74 6.72 0.91 -21.84
CA ARG A 74 7.70 0.65 -22.92
C ARG A 74 7.07 0.50 -24.29
N SER A 75 5.81 0.06 -24.40
CA SER A 75 5.13 -0.03 -25.70
C SER A 75 4.84 1.35 -26.29
N GLY A 76 4.79 2.40 -25.46
CA GLY A 76 4.55 3.78 -25.89
C GLY A 76 3.12 4.03 -26.36
N GLN A 77 2.18 3.10 -26.13
CA GLN A 77 0.79 3.17 -26.62
C GLN A 77 -0.21 3.62 -25.54
N LEU A 78 0.25 4.33 -24.51
CA LEU A 78 -0.61 4.78 -23.43
C LEU A 78 -1.41 6.02 -23.84
N THR A 79 -2.73 5.90 -23.85
CA THR A 79 -3.68 7.01 -24.09
C THR A 79 -4.19 7.66 -22.80
N SER A 80 -3.98 7.00 -21.66
CA SER A 80 -4.34 7.45 -20.31
C SER A 80 -3.21 7.11 -19.32
N ALA A 81 -3.13 7.83 -18.20
CA ALA A 81 -2.21 7.49 -17.12
C ALA A 81 -2.57 6.15 -16.46
N LEU A 82 -1.54 5.50 -15.93
CA LEU A 82 -1.67 4.27 -15.15
C LEU A 82 -1.55 4.59 -13.67
N ARG A 83 -2.46 4.05 -12.87
CA ARG A 83 -2.43 4.15 -11.41
C ARG A 83 -2.47 2.76 -10.80
N ARG A 84 -1.78 2.60 -9.67
CA ARG A 84 -1.84 1.37 -8.90
C ARG A 84 -2.94 1.45 -7.86
N VAL A 85 -3.86 0.50 -7.87
CA VAL A 85 -4.92 0.36 -6.86
C VAL A 85 -4.94 -1.09 -6.37
N GLY A 86 -4.67 -1.29 -5.08
CA GLY A 86 -4.54 -2.63 -4.49
C GLY A 86 -3.46 -3.48 -5.16
N PHE A 87 -3.88 -4.57 -5.81
CA PHE A 87 -3.01 -5.55 -6.47
C PHE A 87 -2.97 -5.42 -8.01
N GLY A 88 -3.59 -4.39 -8.58
CA GLY A 88 -3.68 -4.20 -10.03
C GLY A 88 -3.30 -2.80 -10.51
N VAL A 89 -3.11 -2.69 -11.81
CA VAL A 89 -2.92 -1.42 -12.53
C VAL A 89 -4.25 -1.07 -13.19
N VAL A 90 -4.73 0.14 -12.91
CA VAL A 90 -5.94 0.71 -13.48
C VAL A 90 -5.58 1.93 -14.31
N ASP A 91 -6.46 2.33 -15.22
CA ASP A 91 -6.33 3.60 -15.93
C ASP A 91 -6.83 4.79 -15.08
N GLU A 92 -6.79 6.00 -15.65
CA GLU A 92 -7.33 7.22 -15.03
C GLU A 92 -8.81 7.14 -14.66
N ASN A 93 -9.59 6.25 -15.30
CA ASN A 93 -11.02 6.07 -15.03
C ASN A 93 -11.30 5.00 -13.97
N GLY A 94 -10.26 4.30 -13.50
CA GLY A 94 -10.39 3.19 -12.56
C GLY A 94 -10.73 1.86 -13.22
N ASP A 95 -10.70 1.78 -14.55
CA ASP A 95 -10.93 0.55 -15.28
C ASP A 95 -9.68 -0.33 -15.19
N PRO A 96 -9.83 -1.64 -14.92
CA PRO A 96 -8.70 -2.55 -14.89
C PRO A 96 -8.07 -2.62 -16.29
N VAL A 97 -6.79 -2.27 -16.39
CA VAL A 97 -6.06 -2.37 -17.65
C VAL A 97 -5.77 -3.84 -17.88
N GLY A 98 -6.70 -4.50 -18.58
CA GLY A 98 -6.65 -5.92 -18.86
C GLY A 98 -5.42 -6.29 -19.67
N PHE A 99 -4.64 -7.23 -19.13
CA PHE A 99 -3.62 -7.93 -19.91
C PHE A 99 -4.32 -8.70 -21.03
N ALA A 100 -4.23 -8.20 -22.26
CA ALA A 100 -4.34 -9.06 -23.42
C ALA A 100 -2.94 -9.64 -23.64
N PRO A 101 -2.65 -10.90 -23.21
CA PRO A 101 -1.51 -11.59 -23.78
C PRO A 101 -1.70 -11.57 -25.29
N ILE A 102 -0.69 -11.09 -26.02
CA ILE A 102 -0.60 -11.29 -27.47
C ILE A 102 -0.32 -12.79 -27.66
N GLY A 103 -1.34 -13.60 -27.44
CA GLY A 103 -1.40 -14.98 -27.89
C GLY A 103 -1.81 -14.97 -29.36
N PRO A 104 -1.28 -15.88 -30.19
CA PRO A 104 -1.73 -16.01 -31.56
C PRO A 104 -3.24 -16.26 -31.58
N ARG A 105 -3.93 -15.42 -32.36
CA ARG A 105 -5.38 -15.44 -32.62
C ARG A 105 -5.82 -16.84 -33.07
N VAL A 106 -6.28 -17.66 -32.12
CA VAL A 106 -7.00 -18.89 -32.44
C VAL A 106 -8.39 -18.49 -32.90
N VAL A 107 -8.58 -18.53 -34.22
CA VAL A 107 -9.88 -18.38 -34.86
C VAL A 107 -10.80 -19.48 -34.33
N ARG A 108 -11.76 -19.10 -33.49
CA ARG A 108 -12.85 -19.98 -33.07
C ARG A 108 -13.69 -20.31 -34.31
N ARG A 109 -13.50 -21.52 -34.85
CA ARG A 109 -14.37 -22.09 -35.88
C ARG A 109 -15.78 -22.22 -35.31
N VAL A 110 -16.70 -21.46 -35.90
CA VAL A 110 -18.15 -21.67 -35.78
C VAL A 110 -18.47 -23.04 -36.37
N ALA A 111 -18.97 -23.94 -35.53
CA ALA A 111 -19.55 -25.20 -35.98
C ALA A 111 -20.97 -24.94 -36.54
N PRO A 112 -21.34 -25.52 -37.69
CA PRO A 112 -22.64 -25.28 -38.30
C PRO A 112 -23.76 -26.04 -37.57
N PRO A 113 -25.00 -25.51 -37.53
CA PRO A 113 -26.13 -26.21 -36.94
C PRO A 113 -26.55 -27.39 -37.84
N ARG A 114 -26.59 -28.60 -37.26
CA ARG A 114 -27.16 -29.77 -37.94
C ARG A 114 -28.69 -29.72 -37.88
N LYS A 115 -29.26 -29.86 -39.07
CA LYS A 115 -30.69 -29.88 -39.39
C LYS A 115 -31.41 -31.04 -38.70
N SER A 116 -32.63 -30.74 -38.26
CA SER A 116 -33.70 -31.67 -37.90
C SER A 116 -34.14 -32.53 -39.10
N PRO A 117 -34.65 -33.74 -38.84
CA PRO A 117 -35.66 -34.33 -39.71
C PRO A 117 -37.02 -34.44 -38.98
N THR A 118 -38.05 -34.02 -39.71
CA THR A 118 -39.46 -34.04 -39.34
C THR A 118 -40.08 -35.42 -39.57
N SER A 119 -40.93 -35.81 -38.63
CA SER A 119 -42.13 -36.68 -38.69
C SER A 119 -42.15 -37.94 -39.55
N THR A 120 -42.60 -39.06 -38.95
CA THR A 120 -43.89 -39.65 -39.36
C THR A 120 -44.56 -40.44 -38.22
N THR A 121 -45.84 -40.16 -38.07
CA THR A 121 -46.93 -40.79 -37.32
C THR A 121 -46.94 -42.32 -37.35
N THR A 122 -47.19 -42.99 -36.21
CA THR A 122 -48.41 -43.81 -35.96
C THR A 122 -48.40 -44.58 -34.63
N ARG A 123 -49.62 -44.76 -34.12
CA ARG A 123 -50.10 -45.83 -33.24
C ARG A 123 -50.08 -45.58 -31.73
N ARG A 124 -51.09 -44.83 -31.32
CA ARG A 124 -51.73 -44.87 -30.01
C ARG A 124 -52.61 -46.13 -29.92
N LEU A 125 -52.44 -46.95 -28.87
CA LEU A 125 -53.38 -47.94 -28.29
C LEU A 125 -52.82 -48.34 -26.90
N PRO A 126 -53.63 -48.90 -25.97
CA PRO A 126 -54.00 -48.19 -24.75
C PRO A 126 -53.28 -48.64 -23.47
N ALA A 127 -53.52 -47.85 -22.43
CA ALA A 127 -52.99 -47.97 -21.08
C ALA A 127 -53.12 -49.38 -20.47
N LYS A 128 -51.98 -49.90 -20.01
CA LYS A 128 -51.92 -50.87 -18.91
C LYS A 128 -51.06 -50.26 -17.81
N ALA A 129 -51.66 -50.19 -16.63
CA ALA A 129 -51.05 -49.77 -15.39
C ALA A 129 -49.79 -50.61 -15.10
N GLY A 130 -48.68 -49.90 -14.93
CA GLY A 130 -47.37 -50.44 -14.57
C GLY A 130 -46.40 -49.27 -14.69
N HIS A 131 -45.79 -48.88 -13.56
CA HIS A 131 -44.99 -47.65 -13.39
C HIS A 131 -44.26 -47.16 -14.65
N SER A 132 -44.61 -45.94 -15.09
CA SER A 132 -44.16 -45.37 -16.35
C SER A 132 -42.64 -45.12 -16.34
N PRO A 133 -41.89 -45.47 -17.40
CA PRO A 133 -40.48 -45.10 -17.57
C PRO A 133 -40.21 -43.60 -17.36
N VAL A 134 -41.21 -42.75 -17.63
CA VAL A 134 -41.15 -41.30 -17.44
C VAL A 134 -40.98 -40.93 -15.95
N ASP A 135 -41.63 -41.64 -15.03
CA ASP A 135 -41.50 -41.39 -13.59
C ASP A 135 -40.09 -41.70 -13.08
N HIS A 136 -39.46 -42.73 -13.65
CA HIS A 136 -38.08 -43.08 -13.31
C HIS A 136 -37.09 -41.99 -13.80
N THR A 137 -37.28 -41.45 -15.01
CA THR A 137 -36.45 -40.35 -15.53
C THR A 137 -36.60 -39.05 -14.74
N LEU A 138 -37.82 -38.72 -14.28
CA LEU A 138 -38.06 -37.57 -13.41
C LEU A 138 -37.43 -37.76 -12.02
N LYS A 139 -37.52 -38.96 -11.45
CA LYS A 139 -36.88 -39.30 -10.17
C LYS A 139 -35.36 -39.19 -10.27
N GLN A 140 -34.76 -39.67 -11.36
CA GLN A 140 -33.31 -39.56 -11.60
C GLN A 140 -32.86 -38.11 -11.80
N ARG A 141 -33.62 -37.29 -12.55
CA ARG A 141 -33.35 -35.84 -12.69
C ARG A 141 -33.46 -35.11 -11.35
N ARG A 142 -34.49 -35.40 -10.55
CA ARG A 142 -34.65 -34.82 -9.21
C ARG A 142 -33.50 -35.21 -8.28
N ALA A 143 -33.05 -36.47 -8.33
CA ALA A 143 -31.88 -36.92 -7.57
C ALA A 143 -30.61 -36.18 -8.01
N GLY A 144 -30.40 -36.00 -9.33
CA GLY A 144 -29.27 -35.23 -9.86
C GLY A 144 -29.29 -33.75 -9.44
N GLN A 145 -30.46 -33.10 -9.47
CA GLN A 145 -30.58 -31.72 -8.98
C GLN A 145 -30.37 -31.60 -7.47
N ARG A 146 -30.86 -32.56 -6.68
CA ARG A 146 -30.61 -32.59 -5.23
C ARG A 146 -29.12 -32.67 -4.94
N LYS A 147 -28.40 -33.60 -5.59
CA LYS A 147 -26.94 -33.69 -5.46
C LYS A 147 -26.23 -32.38 -5.79
N ARG A 148 -26.55 -31.76 -6.94
CA ARG A 148 -25.97 -30.46 -7.33
C ARG A 148 -26.27 -29.34 -6.33
N ARG A 149 -27.48 -29.33 -5.76
CA ARG A 149 -27.86 -28.36 -4.74
C ARG A 149 -27.09 -28.60 -3.44
N ASP A 150 -26.95 -29.85 -3.03
CA ASP A 150 -26.26 -30.22 -1.80
C ASP A 150 -24.74 -29.95 -1.93
N GLU A 151 -24.15 -30.19 -3.11
CA GLU A 151 -22.78 -29.79 -3.47
C GLU A 151 -22.61 -28.26 -3.40
N ALA A 152 -23.47 -27.50 -4.08
CA ALA A 152 -23.43 -26.03 -4.04
C ALA A 152 -23.64 -25.47 -2.63
N GLN A 153 -24.48 -26.12 -1.82
CA GLN A 153 -24.68 -25.75 -0.41
C GLN A 153 -23.40 -25.99 0.40
N ALA A 154 -22.72 -27.11 0.19
CA ALA A 154 -21.45 -27.41 0.85
C ALA A 154 -20.38 -26.38 0.47
N ASP A 155 -20.25 -26.08 -0.82
CA ASP A 155 -19.31 -25.06 -1.33
C ASP A 155 -19.61 -23.68 -0.73
N TYR A 156 -20.88 -23.28 -0.66
CA TYR A 156 -21.30 -22.03 -0.02
C TYR A 156 -20.94 -22.00 1.47
N THR A 157 -21.21 -23.08 2.22
CA THR A 157 -20.88 -23.11 3.65
C THR A 157 -19.38 -23.03 3.90
N LEU A 158 -18.56 -23.65 3.04
CA LEU A 158 -17.11 -23.56 3.12
C LEU A 158 -16.64 -22.12 2.86
N ALA A 159 -17.10 -21.51 1.77
CA ALA A 159 -16.75 -20.14 1.41
C ALA A 159 -17.21 -19.12 2.48
N ALA A 160 -18.38 -19.35 3.09
CA ALA A 160 -18.87 -18.53 4.18
C ALA A 160 -17.96 -18.62 5.43
N ALA A 161 -17.54 -19.83 5.80
CA ALA A 161 -16.61 -20.03 6.91
C ALA A 161 -15.23 -19.40 6.65
N GLU A 162 -14.70 -19.52 5.43
CA GLU A 162 -13.46 -18.86 5.03
C GLU A 162 -13.57 -17.32 5.10
N HIS A 163 -14.71 -16.77 4.66
CA HIS A 163 -14.98 -15.34 4.75
C HIS A 163 -15.05 -14.85 6.20
N GLU A 164 -15.73 -15.59 7.10
CA GLU A 164 -15.78 -15.26 8.53
C GLU A 164 -14.38 -15.28 9.16
N GLN A 165 -13.57 -16.29 8.85
CA GLN A 165 -12.18 -16.38 9.32
C GLN A 165 -11.33 -15.21 8.81
N ALA A 166 -11.45 -14.87 7.52
CA ALA A 166 -10.77 -13.71 6.95
C ALA A 166 -11.22 -12.40 7.61
N GLY A 167 -12.50 -12.28 7.94
CA GLY A 167 -13.06 -11.17 8.71
C GLY A 167 -12.42 -11.03 10.08
N HIS A 168 -12.34 -12.12 10.86
CA HIS A 168 -11.70 -12.09 12.17
C HIS A 168 -10.21 -11.71 12.11
N VAL A 169 -9.48 -12.16 11.10
CA VAL A 169 -8.08 -11.79 10.89
C VAL A 169 -7.97 -10.30 10.54
N LEU A 170 -8.85 -9.79 9.68
CA LEU A 170 -8.89 -8.37 9.34
C LEU A 170 -9.18 -7.50 10.57
N ASP A 171 -10.18 -7.86 11.36
CA ASP A 171 -10.57 -7.14 12.58
C ASP A 171 -9.41 -7.12 13.58
N ALA A 172 -8.73 -8.25 13.79
CA ALA A 172 -7.56 -8.33 14.65
C ALA A 172 -6.42 -7.42 14.16
N HIS A 173 -6.17 -7.37 12.85
CA HIS A 173 -5.18 -6.46 12.28
C HIS A 173 -5.60 -4.99 12.40
N GLN A 174 -6.86 -4.65 12.21
CA GLN A 174 -7.38 -3.30 12.38
C GLN A 174 -7.23 -2.83 13.84
N HIS A 175 -7.58 -3.67 14.81
CA HIS A 175 -7.35 -3.41 16.23
C HIS A 175 -5.86 -3.19 16.52
N ARG A 176 -4.99 -4.06 15.98
CA ARG A 176 -3.55 -3.92 16.17
C ARG A 176 -3.01 -2.61 15.58
N ILE A 177 -3.53 -2.16 14.45
CA ILE A 177 -3.16 -0.85 13.85
C ILE A 177 -3.60 0.27 14.78
N ALA A 178 -4.85 0.26 15.27
CA ALA A 178 -5.36 1.28 16.17
C ALA A 178 -4.53 1.36 17.47
N ASP A 179 -4.14 0.22 18.05
CA ASP A 179 -3.27 0.17 19.23
C ASP A 179 -1.90 0.80 18.95
N LEU A 180 -1.29 0.47 17.81
CA LEU A 180 0.01 1.03 17.41
C LEU A 180 -0.07 2.54 17.15
N GLU A 181 -1.17 3.03 16.58
CA GLU A 181 -1.42 4.46 16.40
C GLU A 181 -1.57 5.17 17.75
N ALA A 182 -2.31 4.58 18.70
CA ALA A 182 -2.43 5.12 20.05
C ALA A 182 -1.08 5.16 20.79
N ASP A 183 -0.26 4.12 20.65
CA ASP A 183 1.09 4.08 21.21
C ASP A 183 1.99 5.14 20.57
N LEU A 184 1.91 5.36 19.25
CA LEU A 184 2.66 6.43 18.57
C LEU A 184 2.33 7.81 19.13
N VAL A 185 1.05 8.10 19.36
CA VAL A 185 0.61 9.37 19.97
C VAL A 185 1.20 9.50 21.37
N ARG A 186 1.06 8.47 22.22
CA ARG A 186 1.58 8.47 23.59
C ARG A 186 3.11 8.68 23.63
N LEU A 187 3.85 7.98 22.78
CA LEU A 187 5.31 8.10 22.70
C LEU A 187 5.75 9.48 22.23
N ASN A 188 5.01 10.08 21.30
CA ASN A 188 5.29 11.43 20.84
C ASN A 188 5.05 12.48 21.94
N ASP A 189 3.97 12.34 22.71
CA ASP A 189 3.69 13.21 23.86
C ASP A 189 4.78 13.09 24.93
N GLN A 190 5.23 11.87 25.25
CA GLN A 190 6.34 11.62 26.17
C GLN A 190 7.66 12.26 25.68
N LEU A 191 7.91 12.18 24.37
CA LEU A 191 9.08 12.78 23.75
C LEU A 191 9.04 14.31 23.82
N GLU A 192 7.89 14.94 23.59
CA GLU A 192 7.73 16.39 23.75
C GLU A 192 7.86 16.84 25.21
N GLN A 193 7.29 16.10 26.16
CA GLN A 193 7.47 16.34 27.60
C GLN A 193 8.96 16.26 27.98
N THR A 194 9.67 15.23 27.52
CA THR A 194 11.11 15.06 27.79
C THR A 194 11.94 16.19 27.16
N ARG A 195 11.54 16.68 25.98
CA ARG A 195 12.17 17.85 25.36
C ARG A 195 11.95 19.12 26.17
N GLN A 196 10.77 19.33 26.73
CA GLN A 196 10.48 20.47 27.59
C GLN A 196 11.30 20.42 28.88
N THR A 197 11.32 19.27 29.57
CA THR A 197 12.13 19.11 30.80
C THR A 197 13.62 19.34 30.52
N LEU A 198 14.14 18.84 29.39
CA LEU A 198 15.52 19.10 28.97
C LEU A 198 15.78 20.61 28.74
N ARG A 199 14.85 21.33 28.11
CA ARG A 199 14.98 22.78 27.89
C ARG A 199 14.99 23.54 29.21
N GLU A 200 14.12 23.18 30.15
CA GLU A 200 14.05 23.78 31.48
C GLU A 200 15.31 23.52 32.30
N ALA A 201 15.77 22.27 32.36
CA ALA A 201 17.00 21.89 33.02
C ALA A 201 18.19 22.70 32.47
N ARG A 202 18.33 22.81 31.14
CA ARG A 202 19.38 23.64 30.50
C ARG A 202 19.28 25.11 30.89
N LYS A 203 18.08 25.67 30.99
CA LYS A 203 17.87 27.06 31.41
C LYS A 203 18.27 27.25 32.88
N GLN A 204 17.94 26.30 33.75
CA GLN A 204 18.32 26.30 35.16
C GLN A 204 19.84 26.20 35.31
N THR A 205 20.50 25.27 34.61
CA THR A 205 21.96 25.13 34.63
C THR A 205 22.64 26.44 34.24
N ARG A 206 22.23 27.07 33.11
CA ARG A 206 22.79 28.36 32.69
C ARG A 206 22.58 29.48 33.72
N ARG A 207 21.45 29.47 34.44
CA ARG A 207 21.20 30.44 35.52
C ARG A 207 22.12 30.20 36.71
N LEU A 208 22.30 28.94 37.11
CA LEU A 208 23.17 28.55 38.21
C LEU A 208 24.64 28.82 37.88
N GLU A 209 25.11 28.54 36.67
CA GLU A 209 26.46 28.86 36.21
C GLU A 209 26.72 30.37 36.31
N ARG A 210 25.79 31.21 35.84
CA ARG A 210 25.92 32.67 35.95
C ARG A 210 25.96 33.13 37.40
N ALA A 211 25.09 32.59 38.25
CA ALA A 211 25.07 32.91 39.67
C ALA A 211 26.38 32.49 40.37
N PHE A 212 26.90 31.30 40.04
CA PHE A 212 28.17 30.79 40.54
C PHE A 212 29.34 31.70 40.12
N HIS A 213 29.43 32.05 38.84
CA HIS A 213 30.47 32.97 38.37
C HIS A 213 30.36 34.35 39.01
N GLN A 214 29.14 34.87 39.22
CA GLN A 214 28.95 36.15 39.90
C GLN A 214 29.38 36.08 41.38
N ALA A 215 29.02 35.00 42.08
CA ALA A 215 29.45 34.78 43.45
C ALA A 215 30.96 34.67 43.57
N ALA A 216 31.62 33.95 42.65
CA ALA A 216 33.07 33.83 42.60
C ALA A 216 33.76 35.19 42.40
N ARG A 217 33.23 36.05 41.51
CA ARG A 217 33.75 37.42 41.31
C ARG A 217 33.57 38.27 42.56
N ASN A 218 32.39 38.20 43.19
CA ASN A 218 32.12 38.95 44.43
C ASN A 218 33.05 38.50 45.56
N ALA A 219 33.25 37.20 45.74
CA ALA A 219 34.16 36.65 46.74
C ALA A 219 35.61 37.11 46.49
N ALA A 220 36.08 37.08 45.23
CA ALA A 220 37.40 37.59 44.87
C ALA A 220 37.55 39.10 45.15
N ALA A 221 36.52 39.90 44.89
CA ALA A 221 36.53 41.33 45.19
C ALA A 221 36.56 41.62 46.70
N VAL A 222 35.78 40.88 47.49
CA VAL A 222 35.79 40.98 48.97
C VAL A 222 37.15 40.54 49.52
N ARG A 223 37.72 39.44 49.01
CA ARG A 223 39.04 38.97 49.42
C ARG A 223 40.13 40.02 49.18
N LYS A 224 40.15 40.62 47.98
CA LYS A 224 41.10 41.71 47.68
C LYS A 224 40.97 42.88 48.66
N ARG A 225 39.73 43.29 49.00
CA ARG A 225 39.50 44.37 49.98
C ARG A 225 40.00 43.98 51.36
N PHE A 226 39.72 42.75 51.80
CA PHE A 226 40.22 42.22 53.06
C PHE A 226 41.75 42.25 53.11
N ASP A 227 42.42 41.70 52.09
CA ASP A 227 43.89 41.67 52.02
C ASP A 227 44.48 43.10 52.04
N THR A 228 43.84 44.08 51.39
CA THR A 228 44.30 45.48 51.41
C THR A 228 44.14 46.15 52.78
N GLU A 229 43.07 45.86 53.54
CA GLU A 229 42.92 46.41 54.89
C GLU A 229 43.89 45.73 55.88
N GLU A 230 44.13 44.42 55.73
CA GLU A 230 45.12 43.68 56.51
C GLU A 230 46.54 44.23 56.28
N GLN A 231 46.90 44.57 55.04
CA GLN A 231 48.16 45.23 54.71
C GLN A 231 48.29 46.63 55.34
N ARG A 232 47.20 47.39 55.45
CA ARG A 232 47.23 48.71 56.09
C ARG A 232 47.42 48.61 57.60
N LEU A 233 46.76 47.66 58.24
CA LEU A 233 46.93 47.41 59.68
C LEU A 233 48.36 46.99 60.00
N THR A 234 48.92 46.04 59.25
CA THR A 234 50.31 45.59 59.46
C THR A 234 51.35 46.66 59.16
N ALA A 235 51.04 47.67 58.35
CA ALA A 235 51.92 48.82 58.11
C ALA A 235 51.84 49.91 59.21
N MET A 236 50.86 49.83 60.12
CA MET A 236 50.69 50.76 61.24
C MET A 236 51.23 50.23 62.57
N GLU A 237 51.49 48.92 62.67
CA GLU A 237 52.19 48.26 63.79
C GLU A 237 53.72 48.35 63.63
#